data_AF-A0A382BX68-F1
#
_entry.id   AF-A0A382BX68-F1
#
_cell.length_a   1.000
_cell.length_b   1.000
_cell.length_c   1.000
_cell.angle_alpha   90.00
_cell.angle_beta   90.00
_cell.angle_gamma   90.00
#
_symmetry.space_group_name_H-M   'P 1'
#
loop_
_entity.id
_entity.type
_entity.pdbx_description
1 polymer ?
#
loop_
_entity_poly.entity_id
_entity_poly.type
_entity_poly.pdbx_seq_one_letter_code
_entity_poly.pdbx_strand_id
1 'polypeptide(L)' 'MRPFEIIYIVLIAWGALQHLYKKEKRKNSILLYKIIFSIFLIHFFLEQYRWQMLPAYLLGITLIFNYNKNISHAMKTLF' A
#
# COMPACT_ATOMS: atom_id res chain seq x y z
N MET A 1 5.98 20.61 -2.19
CA MET A 1 5.34 19.30 -1.92
C MET A 1 3.87 19.55 -1.77
N ARG A 2 3.05 18.92 -2.62
CA ARG A 2 1.61 19.07 -2.50
C ARG A 2 1.09 18.20 -1.35
N PRO A 3 0.00 18.61 -0.68
CA PRO A 3 -0.51 17.91 0.49
C PRO A 3 -0.82 16.43 0.22
N PHE A 4 -1.22 16.06 -1.00
CA PHE A 4 -1.50 14.66 -1.35
C PHE A 4 -0.24 13.78 -1.43
N GLU A 5 0.90 14.29 -1.90
CA GLU A 5 2.17 13.55 -1.90
C GLU A 5 2.57 13.17 -0.47
N ILE A 6 2.41 14.11 0.47
CA ILE A 6 2.72 13.91 1.89
C ILE A 6 1.79 12.84 2.49
N ILE A 7 0.48 12.94 2.24
CA ILE A 7 -0.51 11.96 2.71
C ILE A 7 -0.16 10.56 2.18
N TYR A 8 0.20 10.46 0.90
CA TYR A 8 0.53 9.20 0.27
C TYR A 8 1.79 8.57 0.86
N ILE A 9 2.84 9.35 1.06
CA ILE A 9 4.11 8.90 1.66
C ILE A 9 3.89 8.39 3.10
N VAL A 10 3.12 9.14 3.91
CA VAL A 10 2.81 8.73 5.29
C VAL A 10 2.05 7.40 5.32
N LEU A 11 1.09 7.21 4.42
CA LEU A 11 0.33 5.98 4.33
C LEU A 11 1.16 4.79 3.87
N ILE A 12 2.07 4.97 2.90
CA ILE A 12 3.01 3.92 2.50
C ILE A 12 3.95 3.57 3.65
N ALA A 13 4.50 4.57 4.34
CA ALA A 13 5.39 4.34 5.48
C ALA A 13 4.66 3.55 6.58
N TRP A 14 3.42 3.92 6.87
CA TRP A 14 2.58 3.19 7.84
C TRP A 14 2.28 1.75 7.39
N GLY A 15 1.95 1.55 6.11
CA GLY A 15 1.73 0.21 5.53
C GLY A 15 2.98 -0.67 5.58
N ALA A 16 4.15 -0.09 5.26
CA ALA A 16 5.44 -0.78 5.33
C ALA A 16 5.81 -1.14 6.78
N LEU A 17 5.60 -0.23 7.74
CA LEU A 17 5.82 -0.49 9.17
C LEU A 17 4.91 -1.61 9.69
N GLN A 18 3.63 -1.62 9.30
CA GLN A 18 2.75 -2.75 9.63
C GLN A 18 3.25 -4.06 9.03
N HIS A 19 3.75 -4.02 7.79
CA HIS A 19 4.25 -5.22 7.12
C HIS A 19 5.48 -5.80 7.82
N LEU A 20 6.41 -4.94 8.25
CA LEU A 20 7.67 -5.30 8.91
C LEU A 20 7.50 -5.75 10.38
N TYR A 21 6.69 -5.03 11.18
CA TYR A 21 6.71 -5.20 12.63
C TYR A 21 5.65 -6.15 13.21
N LYS A 22 4.51 -6.40 12.52
CA LYS A 22 3.41 -7.18 13.12
C LYS A 22 2.84 -8.19 12.13
N LYS A 23 3.36 -9.42 12.15
CA LYS A 23 2.82 -10.56 11.38
C LYS A 23 1.47 -11.05 11.93
N GLU A 24 1.29 -11.05 13.25
CA GLU A 24 0.10 -11.57 13.94
C GLU A 24 -1.10 -10.60 14.01
N LYS A 25 -0.89 -9.28 13.97
CA LYS A 25 -1.97 -8.27 14.03
C LYS A 25 -2.44 -7.76 12.66
N ARG A 26 -2.22 -8.52 11.58
CA ARG A 26 -2.63 -8.17 10.20
C ARG A 26 -4.15 -8.24 9.93
N LYS A 27 -4.98 -8.46 10.95
CA LYS A 27 -6.45 -8.64 10.81
C LYS A 27 -7.15 -7.49 10.04
N ASN A 28 -6.61 -6.27 10.09
CA ASN A 28 -7.18 -5.10 9.42
C ASN A 28 -6.31 -4.52 8.28
N SER A 29 -5.27 -5.23 7.84
CA SER A 29 -4.39 -4.69 6.79
C SER A 29 -5.12 -4.50 5.45
N ILE A 30 -6.19 -5.26 5.20
CA ILE A 30 -7.09 -5.13 4.02
C ILE A 30 -7.59 -3.70 3.84
N LEU A 31 -8.12 -3.10 4.91
CA LEU A 31 -8.70 -1.77 4.86
C LEU A 31 -7.62 -0.74 4.52
N LEU A 32 -6.43 -0.91 5.09
CA LEU A 32 -5.27 -0.06 4.83
C LEU A 32 -4.80 -0.12 3.37
N TYR A 33 -4.70 -1.32 2.79
CA TYR A 33 -4.35 -1.46 1.38
C TYR A 33 -5.40 -0.84 0.45
N LYS A 34 -6.70 -1.01 0.77
CA LYS A 34 -7.78 -0.36 0.02
C LYS A 34 -7.67 1.17 0.07
N ILE A 35 -7.41 1.73 1.25
CA ILE A 35 -7.22 3.18 1.44
C ILE A 35 -6.00 3.69 0.66
N ILE A 36 -4.86 2.99 0.75
CA ILE A 36 -3.64 3.33 0.00
C ILE A 36 -3.91 3.33 -1.52
N PHE A 37 -4.65 2.32 -2.01
CA PHE A 37 -4.99 2.21 -3.42
C PHE A 37 -5.97 3.30 -3.89
N SER A 38 -6.99 3.61 -3.10
CA SER A 38 -7.92 4.71 -3.41
C SER A 38 -7.21 6.06 -3.44
N ILE A 39 -6.29 6.32 -2.50
CA ILE A 39 -5.52 7.57 -2.47
C ILE A 39 -4.52 7.63 -3.63
N PHE A 40 -3.93 6.50 -4.02
CA PHE A 40 -3.13 6.41 -5.24
C PHE A 40 -3.95 6.81 -6.48
N LEU A 41 -5.18 6.30 -6.64
CA LEU A 41 -6.05 6.67 -7.75
C LEU A 41 -6.38 8.16 -7.75
N ILE A 42 -6.79 8.70 -6.60
CA ILE A 42 -7.09 10.12 -6.45
C ILE A 42 -5.87 10.96 -6.82
N HIS A 43 -4.70 10.59 -6.31
CA HIS A 43 -3.46 11.31 -6.60
C HIS A 43 -3.08 11.21 -8.09
N PHE A 44 -3.22 10.04 -8.71
CA PHE A 44 -2.95 9.84 -10.14
C PHE A 44 -3.89 10.66 -11.05
N PHE A 45 -5.17 10.80 -10.68
CA PHE A 45 -6.15 11.55 -11.46
C PHE A 45 -6.07 13.08 -11.24
N LEU A 46 -5.87 13.54 -10.01
CA LEU A 46 -5.80 14.98 -9.70
C LEU A 46 -4.41 15.57 -9.92
N GLU A 47 -3.37 14.79 -9.66
CA GLU A 47 -1.98 15.20 -9.80
C GLU A 47 -1.34 14.38 -10.90
N GLN A 48 -1.24 15.00 -12.08
CA GLN A 48 -0.53 14.47 -13.24
C GLN A 48 0.77 13.75 -12.83
N TYR A 49 1.06 12.66 -13.52
CA TYR A 49 2.19 11.80 -13.23
C TYR A 49 3.52 12.58 -13.13
N ARG A 50 4.26 12.35 -12.04
CA ARG A 50 5.59 12.91 -11.81
C ARG A 50 6.59 11.79 -11.55
N TRP A 51 7.71 11.86 -12.24
CA TRP A 51 8.81 10.89 -12.14
C TRP A 51 9.47 10.87 -10.74
N GLN A 52 9.31 11.92 -9.93
CA GLN A 52 9.81 11.95 -8.55
C GLN A 52 9.00 11.04 -7.60
N MET A 53 7.75 10.72 -7.94
CA MET A 53 6.87 9.85 -7.14
C MET A 53 6.97 8.35 -7.52
N LEU A 54 7.76 8.02 -8.54
CA LEU A 54 7.99 6.65 -9.01
C LEU A 54 8.42 5.68 -7.89
N PRO A 55 9.32 6.05 -6.95
CA PRO A 55 9.69 5.19 -5.84
C PRO A 55 8.50 4.86 -4.92
N ALA A 56 7.63 5.85 -4.66
CA ALA A 56 6.45 5.66 -3.83
C ALA A 56 5.42 4.74 -4.52
N TYR A 57 5.20 4.91 -5.82
CA TYR A 57 4.32 4.04 -6.60
C TYR A 57 4.81 2.59 -6.64
N LEU A 58 6.11 2.38 -6.86
CA LEU A 58 6.74 1.05 -6.78
C LEU A 58 6.54 0.41 -5.41
N LEU A 59 6.70 1.18 -4.33
CA LEU A 59 6.45 0.69 -2.97
C LEU A 59 4.98 0.32 -2.75
N GLY A 60 4.03 1.12 -3.25
CA GLY A 60 2.60 0.80 -3.17
C GLY A 60 2.26 -0.51 -3.90
N ILE A 61 2.77 -0.70 -5.12
CA ILE A 61 2.54 -1.90 -5.93
C ILE A 61 3.14 -3.15 -5.26
N THR A 62 4.38 -3.06 -4.76
CA THR A 62 5.04 -4.19 -4.08
C THR A 62 4.35 -4.57 -2.77
N LEU A 63 3.81 -3.60 -2.04
CA LEU A 63 2.96 -3.82 -0.86
C LEU A 63 1.68 -4.60 -1.22
N ILE A 64 0.99 -4.22 -2.32
CA ILE A 64 -0.21 -4.91 -2.80
C ILE A 64 0.11 -6.34 -3.28
N PHE A 65 1.20 -6.53 -4.03
CA PHE A 65 1.63 -7.85 -4.50
C PHE A 65 1.98 -8.79 -3.34
N ASN A 66 2.74 -8.31 -2.36
CA ASN A 66 3.05 -9.09 -1.15
C ASN A 66 1.81 -9.42 -0.32
N TYR A 67 0.82 -8.53 -0.33
CA TYR A 67 -0.45 -8.80 0.33
C TYR A 67 -1.22 -9.94 -0.35
N ASN A 68 -1.39 -9.90 -1.67
CA ASN A 68 -2.06 -10.96 -2.44
C ASN A 68 -1.35 -12.31 -2.34
N LYS A 69 -0.01 -12.32 -2.33
CA LYS A 69 0.77 -13.56 -2.18
C LYS A 69 0.54 -14.22 -0.81
N ASN A 70 0.38 -13.43 0.25
CA ASN A 70 0.03 -13.94 1.58
C ASN A 70 -1.41 -14.46 1.65
N ILE A 71 -2.39 -13.84 0.97
CA ILE A 71 -3.75 -14.39 0.87
C ILE A 71 -3.73 -15.72 0.12
N SER A 72 -3.06 -15.77 -1.04
CA SER A 72 -2.97 -16.99 -1.84
C SER A 72 -2.33 -18.12 -1.05
N HIS A 73 -1.27 -17.84 -0.29
CA HIS A 73 -0.62 -18.84 0.56
C HIS A 73 -1.49 -19.29 1.74
N ALA A 74 -2.26 -18.38 2.35
CA ALA A 74 -3.19 -18.69 3.44
C ALA A 74 -4.39 -19.51 2.96
N MET A 75 -4.92 -19.23 1.76
CA MET A 75 -5.94 -20.06 1.12
C MET A 75 -5.40 -21.45 0.78
N LYS A 76 -4.15 -21.56 0.33
CA LYS A 76 -3.51 -22.84 -0.02
C LYS A 76 -3.17 -23.72 1.19
N THR A 77 -3.16 -23.16 2.40
CA THR A 77 -2.98 -23.91 3.65
C THR A 77 -4.30 -24.32 4.31
N LEU A 78 -5.43 -23.78 3.84
CA LEU A 78 -6.77 -24.09 4.35
C LEU A 78 -7.56 -25.05 3.46
N PHE A 79 -7.06 -25.37 2.26
CA PHE A 79 -7.57 -26.36 1.31
C PHE A 79 -6.48 -27.40 1.05
#